data_AF-A0A241UZN8-F1
#
_entry.id   AF-A0A241UZN8-F1
#
_cell.length_a   1.000
_cell.length_b   1.000
_cell.length_c   1.000
_cell.angle_alpha   90.00
_cell.angle_beta   90.00
_cell.angle_gamma   90.00
#
_symmetry.space_group_name_H-M   'P 1'
#
loop_
_entity.id
_entity.type
_entity.pdbx_description
1 polymer ?
#
loop_
_entity_poly.entity_id
_entity_poly.type
_entity_poly.pdbx_seq_one_letter_code
_entity_poly.pdbx_strand_id
1 'polypeptide(L)'
;MKSKFILLSLLSSLLLPISASATVDYNIAKGLAPASKDQSISVLKPFKGDFRILGSKTYSEDEQAKFSPIDYAVSWGLFAEPEIARHITVNQYDRYLNWKIDRLPVPAEQAMQMVSNMHIIPANPEIAKQIKHVKRGDLVRLKGDLVEIKDKDLVWTSSLTPTDTGDGACEVFRVSSIQWIERVKG
;
A
#
# COMPACT_ATOMS: atom_id res chain seq x y z
N MET A 1 37.12 36.31 50.22
CA MET A 1 36.75 35.82 48.88
C MET A 1 36.04 34.48 49.05
N LYS A 2 34.74 34.41 48.77
CA LYS A 2 33.91 33.20 48.98
C LYS A 2 33.81 32.42 47.67
N SER A 3 34.42 31.24 47.60
CA SER A 3 34.28 30.32 46.46
C SER A 3 32.98 29.51 46.63
N LYS A 4 32.05 29.67 45.70
CA LYS A 4 30.86 28.81 45.57
C LYS A 4 31.22 27.65 44.65
N PHE A 5 31.26 26.44 45.18
CA PHE A 5 31.27 25.21 44.38
C PHE A 5 29.86 25.01 43.79
N ILE A 6 29.76 25.04 42.46
CA ILE A 6 28.56 24.65 41.72
C ILE A 6 28.69 23.16 41.41
N LEU A 7 27.81 22.36 42.00
CA LEU A 7 27.69 20.94 41.73
C LEU A 7 26.89 20.77 40.42
N LEU A 8 27.55 20.37 39.32
CA LEU A 8 26.85 19.95 38.10
C LEU A 8 26.30 18.54 38.32
N SER A 9 24.97 18.39 38.36
CA SER A 9 24.32 17.09 38.26
C SER A 9 24.32 16.64 36.79
N LEU A 10 24.99 15.53 36.48
CA LEU A 10 24.79 14.83 35.21
C LEU A 10 23.42 14.15 35.24
N LEU A 11 22.45 14.69 34.49
CA LEU A 11 21.29 13.92 34.08
C LEU A 11 21.72 12.91 33.01
N SER A 12 21.87 11.64 33.40
CA SER A 12 21.97 10.54 32.46
C SER A 12 20.58 10.26 31.89
N SER A 13 20.30 10.75 30.68
CA SER A 13 19.11 10.36 29.93
C SER A 13 19.22 8.88 29.56
N LEU A 14 18.43 8.01 30.20
CA LEU A 14 18.22 6.66 29.71
C LEU A 14 17.53 6.73 28.34
N LEU A 15 18.30 6.55 27.27
CA LEU A 15 17.77 6.22 25.96
C LEU A 15 17.19 4.80 26.07
N LEU A 16 15.86 4.70 26.17
CA LEU A 16 15.17 3.43 25.95
C LEU A 16 15.52 2.97 24.52
N PRO A 17 15.94 1.70 24.32
CA PRO A 17 16.20 1.20 22.99
C PRO A 17 14.88 1.21 22.22
N ILE A 18 14.82 1.93 21.10
CA ILE A 18 13.74 1.79 20.13
C ILE A 18 13.90 0.41 19.49
N SER A 19 13.32 -0.57 20.20
CA SER A 19 12.44 -1.64 19.71
C SER A 19 12.95 -2.51 18.56
N ALA A 20 13.79 -3.50 18.86
CA ALA A 20 13.97 -4.66 17.97
C ALA A 20 12.61 -5.28 17.54
N SER A 21 11.60 -5.24 18.41
CA SER A 21 10.21 -5.66 18.12
C SER A 21 9.56 -4.87 16.96
N ALA A 22 9.70 -3.54 16.94
CA ALA A 22 9.13 -2.72 15.87
C ALA A 22 9.81 -3.01 14.51
N THR A 23 11.06 -3.46 14.52
CA THR A 23 11.73 -3.86 13.27
C THR A 23 11.19 -5.17 12.69
N VAL A 24 10.76 -6.09 13.57
CA VAL A 24 10.25 -7.43 13.26
C VAL A 24 8.82 -7.37 12.74
N ASP A 25 7.96 -6.56 13.35
CA ASP A 25 6.55 -6.43 12.95
C ASP A 25 6.39 -5.92 11.51
N TYR A 26 7.38 -5.17 11.00
CA TYR A 26 7.41 -4.60 9.66
C TYR A 26 8.11 -5.50 8.61
N ASN A 27 8.41 -6.76 8.94
CA ASN A 27 9.02 -7.67 8.00
C ASN A 27 8.17 -7.86 6.74
N ILE A 28 6.85 -7.99 6.88
CA ILE A 28 5.94 -8.17 5.74
C ILE A 28 6.00 -6.96 4.79
N ALA A 29 5.97 -5.73 5.32
CA ALA A 29 6.13 -4.51 4.51
C ALA A 29 7.49 -4.42 3.79
N LYS A 30 8.51 -5.14 4.27
CA LYS A 30 9.83 -5.25 3.63
C LYS A 30 9.92 -6.44 2.67
N GLY A 31 8.83 -7.18 2.49
CA GLY A 31 8.76 -8.39 1.68
C GLY A 31 9.45 -9.60 2.32
N LEU A 32 9.63 -9.58 3.64
CA LEU A 32 10.14 -10.72 4.40
C LEU A 32 8.96 -11.53 4.95
N ALA A 33 9.22 -12.79 5.28
CA ALA A 33 8.22 -13.62 5.96
C ALA A 33 7.86 -13.01 7.35
N PRO A 34 6.61 -13.20 7.82
CA PRO A 34 6.25 -12.85 9.19
C PRO A 34 7.21 -13.53 10.17
N ALA A 35 7.75 -12.76 11.10
CA ALA A 35 8.58 -13.27 12.18
C ALA A 35 7.90 -13.11 13.56
N SER A 36 6.87 -12.27 13.65
CA SER A 36 5.94 -12.29 14.79
C SER A 36 5.06 -13.53 14.73
N LYS A 37 4.83 -14.17 15.89
CA LYS A 37 3.98 -15.37 15.99
C LYS A 37 2.50 -15.07 15.75
N ASP A 38 2.08 -13.82 15.93
CA ASP A 38 0.70 -13.39 15.76
C ASP A 38 0.38 -13.04 14.30
N GLN A 39 1.41 -12.82 13.48
CA GLN A 39 1.27 -12.40 12.09
C GLN A 39 1.14 -13.60 11.16
N SER A 40 0.09 -13.59 10.31
CA SER A 40 -0.06 -14.57 9.24
C SER A 40 -0.60 -13.95 7.96
N ILE A 41 -0.27 -14.61 6.84
CA ILE A 41 -0.76 -14.28 5.50
C ILE A 41 -1.41 -15.55 4.93
N SER A 42 -2.70 -15.49 4.63
CA SER A 42 -3.43 -16.56 3.96
C SER A 42 -3.74 -16.15 2.51
N VAL A 43 -3.39 -17.01 1.56
CA VAL A 43 -3.76 -16.80 0.15
C VAL A 43 -5.24 -17.10 -0.05
N LEU A 44 -5.97 -16.14 -0.60
CA LEU A 44 -7.39 -16.29 -0.93
C LEU A 44 -7.58 -16.65 -2.41
N LYS A 45 -6.90 -15.92 -3.31
CA LYS A 45 -7.08 -16.08 -4.75
C LYS A 45 -5.87 -15.55 -5.54
N PRO A 46 -5.36 -16.30 -6.53
CA PRO A 46 -4.38 -15.75 -7.47
C PRO A 46 -4.93 -14.53 -8.19
N PHE A 47 -4.10 -13.49 -8.32
CA PHE A 47 -4.52 -12.22 -8.90
C PHE A 47 -3.47 -11.62 -9.83
N LYS A 48 -3.96 -11.09 -10.94
CA LYS A 48 -3.14 -10.49 -11.99
C LYS A 48 -3.98 -9.46 -12.72
N GLY A 49 -3.37 -8.34 -13.06
CA GLY A 49 -3.98 -7.36 -13.94
C GLY A 49 -2.95 -6.39 -14.51
N ASP A 50 -3.39 -5.68 -15.54
CA ASP A 50 -2.66 -4.56 -16.13
C ASP A 50 -3.33 -3.28 -15.64
N PHE A 51 -2.57 -2.48 -14.90
CA PHE A 51 -3.08 -1.37 -14.13
C PHE A 51 -2.37 -0.09 -14.53
N ARG A 52 -3.17 0.91 -14.92
CA ARG A 52 -2.68 2.28 -15.07
C ARG A 52 -2.67 2.92 -13.69
N ILE A 53 -1.52 3.48 -13.32
CA ILE A 53 -1.36 4.10 -12.01
C ILE A 53 -1.93 5.51 -12.05
N LEU A 54 -2.92 5.77 -11.22
CA LEU A 54 -3.52 7.08 -11.05
C LEU A 54 -2.89 7.81 -9.85
N GLY A 55 -2.44 7.09 -8.85
CA GLY A 55 -1.82 7.70 -7.68
C GLY A 55 -1.20 6.66 -6.78
N SER A 56 -0.39 7.12 -5.84
CA SER A 56 0.16 6.28 -4.80
C SER A 56 0.24 7.05 -3.50
N LYS A 57 -0.04 6.38 -2.38
CA LYS A 57 0.13 6.92 -1.04
C LYS A 57 0.92 5.95 -0.18
N THR A 58 1.94 6.45 0.51
CA THR A 58 2.82 5.66 1.38
C THR A 58 2.42 5.79 2.84
N TYR A 59 2.65 4.72 3.61
CA TYR A 59 2.31 4.65 5.03
C TYR A 59 3.46 4.10 5.86
N SER A 60 3.61 4.63 7.06
CA SER A 60 4.64 4.19 8.02
C SER A 60 4.18 4.19 9.48
N GLU A 61 2.96 4.67 9.76
CA GLU A 61 2.53 4.98 11.13
C GLU A 61 1.25 4.25 11.54
N ASP A 62 0.37 3.91 10.60
CA ASP A 62 -0.88 3.24 10.93
C ASP A 62 -0.69 1.72 11.09
N GLU A 63 -1.67 1.08 11.73
CA GLU A 63 -1.59 -0.33 12.11
C GLU A 63 -1.36 -1.26 10.90
N GLN A 64 -1.89 -0.91 9.72
CA GLN A 64 -1.74 -1.72 8.51
C GLN A 64 -0.40 -1.45 7.77
N ALA A 65 0.36 -0.42 8.12
CA ALA A 65 1.63 -0.06 7.46
C ALA A 65 2.71 -1.14 7.60
N LYS A 66 2.61 -1.96 8.66
CA LYS A 66 3.49 -3.10 8.89
C LYS A 66 3.34 -4.20 7.83
N PHE A 67 2.27 -4.17 7.04
CA PHE A 67 2.01 -5.08 5.92
C PHE A 67 2.03 -4.38 4.56
N SER A 68 1.21 -3.33 4.41
CA SER A 68 1.05 -2.56 3.16
C SER A 68 1.69 -1.18 3.31
N PRO A 69 2.96 -1.01 2.91
CA PRO A 69 3.67 0.27 3.02
C PRO A 69 3.19 1.30 1.98
N ILE A 70 2.42 0.89 0.99
CA ILE A 70 1.95 1.75 -0.11
C ILE A 70 0.62 1.24 -0.65
N ASP A 71 -0.28 2.16 -0.97
CA ASP A 71 -1.49 1.88 -1.72
C ASP A 71 -1.40 2.49 -3.10
N TYR A 72 -1.94 1.81 -4.11
CA TYR A 72 -2.11 2.35 -5.46
C TYR A 72 -3.55 2.65 -5.76
N ALA A 73 -3.82 3.89 -6.18
CA ALA A 73 -5.02 4.19 -6.95
C ALA A 73 -4.77 3.77 -8.39
N VAL A 74 -5.57 2.83 -8.90
CA VAL A 74 -5.39 2.22 -10.23
C VAL A 74 -6.66 2.31 -11.07
N SER A 75 -6.48 2.26 -12.38
CA SER A 75 -7.54 1.91 -13.32
C SER A 75 -7.11 0.78 -14.26
N TRP A 76 -8.09 0.12 -14.89
CA TRP A 76 -7.87 -0.98 -15.83
C TRP A 76 -8.88 -0.96 -16.97
N GLY A 77 -8.67 -1.87 -17.94
CA GLY A 77 -9.51 -1.96 -19.14
C GLY A 77 -9.53 -0.64 -19.90
N LEU A 78 -10.71 -0.19 -20.30
CA LEU A 78 -10.89 1.09 -21.00
C LEU A 78 -10.33 2.28 -20.20
N PHE A 79 -10.40 2.26 -18.87
CA PHE A 79 -9.93 3.36 -18.03
C PHE A 79 -8.40 3.36 -17.86
N ALA A 80 -7.69 2.33 -18.32
CA ALA A 80 -6.24 2.33 -18.40
C ALA A 80 -5.70 3.00 -19.67
N GLU A 81 -6.57 3.33 -20.64
CA GLU A 81 -6.15 4.06 -21.84
C GLU A 81 -5.66 5.47 -21.45
N PRO A 82 -4.49 5.91 -21.94
CA PRO A 82 -3.90 7.21 -21.55
C PRO A 82 -4.84 8.39 -21.76
N GLU A 83 -5.59 8.38 -22.85
CA GLU A 83 -6.55 9.43 -23.23
C GLU A 83 -7.74 9.54 -22.26
N ILE A 84 -8.03 8.49 -21.48
CA ILE A 84 -9.09 8.48 -20.45
C ILE A 84 -8.47 8.70 -19.08
N ALA A 85 -7.44 7.92 -18.74
CA ALA A 85 -6.78 7.93 -17.44
C ALA A 85 -6.28 9.31 -17.01
N ARG A 86 -5.80 10.13 -17.97
CA ARG A 86 -5.31 11.48 -17.68
C ARG A 86 -6.39 12.42 -17.14
N HIS A 87 -7.66 12.17 -17.43
CA HIS A 87 -8.79 12.95 -16.95
C HIS A 87 -9.34 12.44 -15.60
N ILE A 88 -8.82 11.32 -15.09
CA ILE A 88 -9.20 10.81 -13.77
C ILE A 88 -8.36 11.52 -12.70
N THR A 89 -9.08 12.22 -11.82
CA THR A 89 -8.51 12.81 -10.60
C THR A 89 -8.76 11.86 -9.44
N VAL A 90 -7.73 11.61 -8.63
CA VAL A 90 -7.78 10.75 -7.44
C VAL A 90 -7.35 11.51 -6.20
N ASN A 91 -7.95 11.16 -5.06
CA ASN A 91 -7.57 11.63 -3.74
C ASN A 91 -7.56 10.44 -2.76
N GLN A 92 -6.37 10.03 -2.31
CA GLN A 92 -6.20 8.96 -1.32
C GLN A 92 -6.10 9.57 0.09
N TYR A 93 -7.02 9.21 0.98
CA TYR A 93 -7.11 9.71 2.37
C TYR A 93 -7.30 8.52 3.30
N ASP A 94 -6.57 8.51 4.42
CA ASP A 94 -6.29 7.28 5.17
C ASP A 94 -5.97 6.15 4.20
N ARG A 95 -6.72 5.04 4.19
CA ARG A 95 -6.61 3.93 3.23
C ARG A 95 -7.76 3.85 2.23
N TYR A 96 -8.41 4.97 1.96
CA TYR A 96 -9.55 5.08 1.04
C TYR A 96 -9.20 5.89 -0.20
N LEU A 97 -10.06 5.76 -1.21
CA LEU A 97 -9.94 6.47 -2.48
C LEU A 97 -11.25 7.18 -2.82
N ASN A 98 -11.15 8.49 -3.06
CA ASN A 98 -12.14 9.24 -3.82
C ASN A 98 -11.59 9.53 -5.21
N TRP A 99 -12.40 9.34 -6.25
CA TRP A 99 -12.01 9.67 -7.61
C TRP A 99 -13.15 10.34 -8.37
N LYS A 100 -12.79 11.09 -9.42
CA LYS A 100 -13.74 11.76 -10.31
C LYS A 100 -13.20 11.84 -11.74
N ILE A 101 -14.13 11.91 -12.69
CA ILE A 101 -13.87 12.17 -14.11
C ILE A 101 -15.01 13.06 -14.65
N ASP A 102 -14.69 14.04 -15.49
CA ASP A 102 -15.68 15.03 -15.95
C ASP A 102 -16.74 14.43 -16.88
N ARG A 103 -16.35 13.44 -17.69
CA ARG A 103 -17.24 12.73 -18.60
C ARG A 103 -16.98 11.23 -18.53
N LEU A 104 -17.99 10.47 -18.15
CA LEU A 104 -17.92 9.01 -18.15
C LEU A 104 -18.04 8.47 -19.59
N PRO A 105 -17.09 7.63 -20.06
CA PRO A 105 -17.18 6.99 -21.37
C PRO A 105 -18.11 5.76 -21.38
N VAL A 106 -18.58 5.33 -20.20
CA VAL A 106 -19.44 4.16 -19.95
C VAL A 106 -20.45 4.49 -18.85
N PRO A 107 -21.51 3.68 -18.63
CA PRO A 107 -22.42 3.86 -17.49
C PRO A 107 -21.69 3.92 -16.14
N ALA A 108 -22.21 4.69 -15.20
CA ALA A 108 -21.56 4.95 -13.90
C ALA A 108 -21.24 3.66 -13.13
N GLU A 109 -22.16 2.71 -13.08
CA GLU A 109 -21.94 1.42 -12.39
C GLU A 109 -20.75 0.66 -12.96
N GLN A 110 -20.58 0.66 -14.29
CA GLN A 110 -19.44 0.02 -14.95
C GLN A 110 -18.14 0.78 -14.69
N ALA A 111 -18.18 2.11 -14.66
CA ALA A 111 -17.01 2.94 -14.37
C ALA A 111 -16.51 2.76 -12.92
N MET A 112 -17.43 2.61 -11.96
CA MET A 112 -17.10 2.34 -10.55
C MET A 112 -16.32 1.04 -10.37
N GLN A 113 -16.49 0.07 -11.27
CA GLN A 113 -15.77 -1.20 -11.28
C GLN A 113 -14.46 -1.15 -12.08
N MET A 114 -13.97 0.02 -12.49
CA MET A 114 -12.74 0.17 -13.30
C MET A 114 -11.69 1.06 -12.65
N VAL A 115 -11.95 1.53 -11.43
CA VAL A 115 -11.05 2.32 -10.60
C VAL A 115 -11.08 1.77 -9.18
N SER A 116 -9.92 1.44 -8.61
CA SER A 116 -9.84 0.90 -7.25
C SER A 116 -8.61 1.44 -6.51
N ASN A 117 -8.66 1.33 -5.18
CA ASN A 117 -7.51 1.45 -4.31
C ASN A 117 -7.01 0.03 -3.97
N MET A 118 -5.75 -0.26 -4.26
CA MET A 118 -5.13 -1.54 -3.94
C MET A 118 -4.09 -1.37 -2.85
N HIS A 119 -4.18 -2.17 -1.79
CA HIS A 119 -3.19 -2.22 -0.72
C HIS A 119 -2.06 -3.17 -1.10
N ILE A 120 -0.86 -2.64 -1.31
CA ILE A 120 0.24 -3.39 -1.90
C ILE A 120 1.14 -3.97 -0.82
N ILE A 121 1.17 -5.30 -0.74
CA ILE A 121 2.07 -6.06 0.12
C ILE A 121 3.17 -6.67 -0.75
N PRO A 122 4.47 -6.33 -0.56
CA PRO A 122 5.53 -6.96 -1.34
C PRO A 122 5.72 -8.43 -0.92
N ALA A 123 5.83 -9.35 -1.88
CA ALA A 123 6.07 -10.77 -1.58
C ALA A 123 7.55 -11.09 -1.30
N ASN A 124 8.46 -10.20 -1.69
CA ASN A 124 9.90 -10.32 -1.49
C ASN A 124 10.57 -8.92 -1.43
N PRO A 125 11.82 -8.81 -0.93
CA PRO A 125 12.51 -7.53 -0.79
C PRO A 125 12.77 -6.77 -2.10
N GLU A 126 12.84 -7.46 -3.22
CA GLU A 126 13.00 -6.81 -4.52
C GLU A 126 11.71 -6.09 -4.94
N ILE A 127 10.55 -6.74 -4.76
CA ILE A 127 9.25 -6.09 -4.97
C ILE A 127 9.08 -4.90 -4.03
N ALA A 128 9.53 -5.00 -2.76
CA ALA A 128 9.49 -3.88 -1.81
C ALA A 128 10.26 -2.64 -2.28
N LYS A 129 11.30 -2.82 -3.11
CA LYS A 129 12.00 -1.71 -3.78
C LYS A 129 11.24 -1.24 -5.02
N GLN A 130 10.79 -2.17 -5.87
CA GLN A 130 10.15 -1.85 -7.14
C GLN A 130 8.85 -1.05 -6.96
N ILE A 131 8.03 -1.37 -5.96
CA ILE A 131 6.77 -0.67 -5.69
C ILE A 131 6.97 0.84 -5.45
N LYS A 132 8.14 1.24 -4.94
CA LYS A 132 8.47 2.65 -4.67
C LYS A 132 8.82 3.44 -5.94
N HIS A 133 9.10 2.76 -7.04
CA HIS A 133 9.52 3.37 -8.30
C HIS A 133 8.37 3.50 -9.32
N VAL A 134 7.21 2.94 -9.00
CA VAL A 134 5.98 3.06 -9.79
C VAL A 134 5.46 4.49 -9.68
N LYS A 135 5.12 5.11 -10.82
CA LYS A 135 4.69 6.52 -10.89
C LYS A 135 3.30 6.64 -11.50
N ARG A 136 2.60 7.73 -11.16
CA ARG A 136 1.36 8.11 -11.86
C ARG A 136 1.60 8.14 -13.38
N GLY A 137 0.71 7.50 -14.12
CA GLY A 137 0.72 7.33 -15.56
C GLY A 137 1.40 6.05 -16.06
N ASP A 138 2.20 5.37 -15.22
CA ASP A 138 2.78 4.07 -15.61
C ASP A 138 1.65 3.07 -15.88
N LEU A 139 1.83 2.22 -16.90
CA LEU A 139 1.04 1.00 -17.06
C LEU A 139 1.89 -0.17 -16.57
N VAL A 140 1.46 -0.79 -15.48
CA VAL A 140 2.18 -1.93 -14.88
C VAL A 140 1.31 -3.17 -14.88
N ARG A 141 1.90 -4.29 -15.26
CA ARG A 141 1.35 -5.61 -15.00
C ARG A 141 1.79 -6.05 -13.62
N LEU A 142 0.82 -6.26 -12.75
CA LEU A 142 1.02 -6.80 -11.41
C LEU A 142 0.55 -8.25 -11.37
N LYS A 143 1.30 -9.11 -10.69
CA LYS A 143 0.93 -10.50 -10.41
C LYS A 143 1.23 -10.84 -8.96
N GLY A 144 0.37 -11.65 -8.36
CA GLY A 144 0.50 -12.13 -7.00
C GLY A 144 -0.79 -12.80 -6.55
N ASP A 145 -1.18 -12.52 -5.30
CA ASP A 145 -2.35 -13.12 -4.68
C ASP A 145 -3.13 -12.08 -3.87
N LEU A 146 -4.46 -12.17 -3.92
CA LEU A 146 -5.32 -11.54 -2.91
C LEU A 146 -5.19 -12.35 -1.62
N VAL A 147 -5.03 -11.67 -0.49
CA VAL A 147 -4.71 -12.30 0.78
C VAL A 147 -5.60 -11.83 1.92
N GLU A 148 -5.63 -12.63 2.97
CA GLU A 148 -6.04 -12.20 4.31
C GLU A 148 -4.80 -12.08 5.19
N ILE A 149 -4.71 -10.99 5.95
CA ILE A 149 -3.70 -10.76 6.97
C ILE A 149 -4.34 -10.85 8.35
N LYS A 150 -3.66 -11.50 9.30
CA LYS A 150 -4.02 -11.48 10.72
C LYS A 150 -2.85 -11.02 11.57
N ASP A 151 -3.11 -10.22 12.60
CA ASP A 151 -2.15 -9.84 13.66
C ASP A 151 -2.89 -9.42 14.93
N LYS A 152 -2.81 -10.25 15.97
CA LYS A 152 -3.57 -10.08 17.22
C LYS A 152 -5.07 -9.94 16.91
N ASP A 153 -5.65 -8.78 17.20
CA ASP A 153 -7.07 -8.49 16.98
C ASP A 153 -7.38 -7.96 15.56
N LEU A 154 -6.35 -7.70 14.75
CA LEU A 154 -6.52 -7.26 13.36
C LEU A 154 -6.79 -8.47 12.46
N VAL A 155 -7.90 -8.41 11.70
CA VAL A 155 -8.15 -9.26 10.53
C VAL A 155 -8.39 -8.34 9.33
N TRP A 156 -7.53 -8.45 8.32
CA TRP A 156 -7.62 -7.65 7.10
C TRP A 156 -7.73 -8.56 5.88
N THR A 157 -8.97 -8.73 5.41
CA THR A 157 -9.32 -9.64 4.32
C THR A 157 -9.50 -8.84 3.03
N SER A 158 -8.86 -9.29 1.94
CA SER A 158 -9.07 -8.69 0.62
C SER A 158 -10.52 -8.84 0.15
N SER A 159 -11.06 -7.80 -0.50
CA SER A 159 -12.20 -7.99 -1.41
C SER A 159 -11.81 -8.97 -2.53
N LEU A 160 -12.77 -9.78 -2.98
CA LEU A 160 -12.62 -10.73 -4.08
C LEU A 160 -13.44 -10.34 -5.33
N THR A 161 -14.23 -9.28 -5.22
CA THR A 161 -15.22 -8.85 -6.20
C THR A 161 -15.07 -7.36 -6.49
N PRO A 162 -14.88 -6.96 -7.76
CA PRO A 162 -14.74 -5.54 -8.15
C PRO A 162 -15.97 -4.66 -7.85
N THR A 163 -17.07 -5.26 -7.39
CA THR A 163 -18.34 -4.60 -7.10
C THR A 163 -18.48 -4.17 -5.65
N ASP A 164 -17.53 -4.57 -4.79
CA ASP A 164 -17.62 -4.23 -3.37
C ASP A 164 -17.42 -2.71 -3.20
N THR A 165 -18.16 -2.11 -2.26
CA THR A 165 -18.08 -0.68 -1.95
C THR A 165 -18.07 -0.48 -0.44
N GLY A 166 -17.29 0.49 0.05
CA GLY A 166 -17.19 0.80 1.48
C GLY A 166 -16.01 0.12 2.18
N ASP A 167 -16.09 -0.01 3.50
CA ASP A 167 -15.05 -0.64 4.32
C ASP A 167 -14.87 -2.11 3.94
N GLY A 168 -13.65 -2.50 3.55
CA GLY A 168 -13.33 -3.87 3.11
C GLY A 168 -13.50 -4.15 1.61
N ALA A 169 -13.86 -3.14 0.82
CA ALA A 169 -14.01 -3.26 -0.63
C ALA A 169 -12.69 -3.29 -1.43
N CYS A 170 -11.57 -2.98 -0.77
CA CYS A 170 -10.30 -2.81 -1.45
C CYS A 170 -9.50 -4.12 -1.50
N GLU A 171 -8.73 -4.31 -2.56
CA GLU A 171 -7.87 -5.47 -2.69
C GLU A 171 -6.69 -5.38 -1.70
N VAL A 172 -6.48 -6.43 -0.91
CA VAL A 172 -5.24 -6.63 -0.14
C VAL A 172 -4.35 -7.54 -0.98
N PHE A 173 -3.45 -6.92 -1.74
CA PHE A 173 -2.75 -7.56 -2.85
C PHE A 173 -1.28 -7.82 -2.51
N ARG A 174 -0.94 -9.10 -2.30
CA ARG A 174 0.45 -9.54 -2.13
C ARG A 174 1.13 -9.72 -3.49
N VAL A 175 1.89 -8.73 -3.91
CA VAL A 175 2.53 -8.65 -5.23
C VAL A 175 3.84 -9.44 -5.26
N SER A 176 3.96 -10.38 -6.19
CA SER A 176 5.17 -11.18 -6.43
C SER A 176 5.93 -10.79 -7.69
N SER A 177 5.32 -10.03 -8.60
CA SER A 177 5.95 -9.54 -9.83
C SER A 177 5.36 -8.21 -10.28
N ILE A 178 6.23 -7.32 -10.75
CA ILE A 178 5.88 -6.05 -11.41
C ILE A 178 6.58 -6.01 -12.76
N GLN A 179 5.83 -5.72 -13.82
CA GLN A 179 6.36 -5.48 -15.15
C GLN A 179 5.82 -4.14 -15.66
N TRP A 180 6.70 -3.20 -15.98
CA TRP A 180 6.30 -1.99 -16.70
C TRP A 180 5.99 -2.35 -18.15
N ILE A 181 4.73 -2.15 -18.56
CA ILE A 181 4.29 -2.22 -19.94
C ILE A 181 4.56 -0.87 -20.60
N GLU A 182 4.21 0.21 -19.91
CA GLU A 182 4.53 1.59 -20.30
C GLU A 182 5.10 2.32 -19.11
N ARG A 183 6.17 3.08 -19.35
CA ARG A 183 6.82 3.89 -18.32
C ARG A 183 6.74 5.35 -18.70
N VAL A 184 6.22 6.18 -17.80
CA VAL A 184 6.22 7.63 -18.03
C VAL A 184 7.66 8.10 -17.99
N LYS A 185 8.07 8.85 -19.02
CA LYS A 185 9.37 9.54 -18.99
C LYS A 185 9.24 10.68 -18.00
N GLY A 186 10.13 10.68 -17.01
CA GLY A 186 10.24 11.76 -16.03
C GLY A 186 10.82 13.02 -16.63
#